data_AF-A0A2K2VP57-F1
#
_entry.id   AF-A0A2K2VP57-F1
#
_cell.length_a   1.000
_cell.length_b   1.000
_cell.length_c   1.000
_cell.angle_alpha   90.00
_cell.angle_beta   90.00
_cell.angle_gamma   90.00
#
_symmetry.space_group_name_H-M   'P 1'
#
loop_
_entity.id
_entity.type
_entity.pdbx_description
1 polymer ?
#
loop_
_entity_poly.entity_id
_entity_poly.type
_entity_poly.pdbx_seq_one_letter_code
_entity_poly.pdbx_strand_id
1 'polypeptide(L)'
;MQAPQGGSGDTLSARVIQRDKGVYDFLVVATKESFTQKPIYLSQKDVRELQLAKGAVAAGIQILMDEMGMDIKDIDMVYLAGAFGNYIHPQSALRLGLIPKVDPKIIHTIGNAASTGASMVLLAKGYWKLANELASSIEHVELSTRPDFNEYFIENLNFPQE
;
A
#
# COMPACT_ATOMS: atom_id res chain seq x y z
N MET A 1 -30.24 2.50 15.36
CA MET A 1 -30.30 1.85 14.04
C MET A 1 -29.98 0.36 14.22
N GLN A 2 -30.87 -0.53 13.79
CA GLN A 2 -30.62 -1.98 13.82
C GLN A 2 -29.64 -2.36 12.71
N ALA A 3 -28.61 -3.13 13.05
CA ALA A 3 -27.66 -3.65 12.07
C ALA A 3 -28.35 -4.70 11.16
N PRO A 4 -28.02 -4.75 9.86
CA PRO A 4 -28.61 -5.72 8.94
C PRO A 4 -28.30 -7.15 9.39
N GLN A 5 -29.33 -8.01 9.41
CA GLN A 5 -29.16 -9.44 9.66
C GLN A 5 -28.82 -10.14 8.35
N GLY A 6 -27.52 -10.26 8.02
CA GLY A 6 -27.05 -10.74 6.71
C GLY A 6 -27.63 -12.10 6.28
N GLY A 7 -28.57 -12.12 5.34
CA GLY A 7 -29.08 -13.35 4.71
C GLY A 7 -28.23 -13.72 3.50
N SER A 8 -28.23 -15.00 3.12
CA SER A 8 -27.45 -15.59 2.01
C SER A 8 -27.92 -15.16 0.60
N GLY A 9 -28.32 -13.90 0.43
CA GLY A 9 -28.70 -13.27 -0.84
C GLY A 9 -28.42 -11.76 -0.88
N ASP A 10 -27.60 -11.23 0.04
CA ASP A 10 -27.30 -9.79 0.10
C ASP A 10 -26.43 -9.34 -1.08
N THR A 11 -27.00 -8.46 -1.91
CA THR A 11 -26.24 -7.71 -2.92
C THR A 11 -25.23 -6.79 -2.24
N LEU A 12 -24.08 -6.50 -2.88
CA LEU A 12 -23.07 -5.59 -2.33
C LEU A 12 -23.64 -4.22 -1.95
N SER A 13 -24.65 -3.74 -2.69
CA SER A 13 -25.34 -2.49 -2.41
C SER A 13 -26.07 -2.48 -1.06
N ALA A 14 -26.62 -3.61 -0.62
CA ALA A 14 -27.31 -3.70 0.67
C ALA A 14 -26.36 -3.52 1.87
N ARG A 15 -25.05 -3.67 1.65
CA ARG A 15 -24.02 -3.46 2.66
C ARG A 15 -23.57 -2.00 2.78
N VAL A 16 -24.05 -1.09 1.93
CA VAL A 16 -23.77 0.34 2.02
C VAL A 16 -24.77 0.97 3.00
N ILE A 17 -24.28 1.39 4.16
CA ILE A 17 -25.08 1.92 5.26
C ILE A 17 -24.83 3.41 5.40
N GLN A 18 -25.88 4.22 5.25
CA GLN A 18 -25.80 5.64 5.50
C GLN A 18 -25.75 5.91 7.00
N ARG A 19 -24.68 6.57 7.47
CA ARG A 19 -24.52 6.96 8.88
C ARG A 19 -24.96 8.37 9.17
N ASP A 20 -24.73 9.27 8.21
CA ASP A 20 -25.13 10.66 8.26
C ASP A 20 -25.42 11.15 6.83
N LYS A 21 -25.85 12.39 6.67
CA LYS A 21 -26.13 13.01 5.38
C LYS A 21 -24.87 12.98 4.49
N GLY A 22 -24.86 12.09 3.49
CA GLY A 22 -23.75 11.93 2.55
C GLY A 22 -22.59 11.05 3.02
N VAL A 23 -22.62 10.55 4.26
CA VAL A 23 -21.56 9.69 4.83
C VAL A 23 -22.03 8.25 4.88
N TYR A 24 -21.27 7.38 4.23
CA TYR A 24 -21.58 5.96 4.09
C TYR A 24 -20.46 5.08 4.63
N ASP A 25 -20.85 4.00 5.29
CA ASP A 25 -19.96 2.90 5.68
C ASP A 25 -20.35 1.65 4.89
N PHE A 26 -19.39 0.79 4.60
CA PHE A 26 -19.62 -0.52 4.02
C PHE A 26 -19.53 -1.61 5.11
N LEU A 27 -20.59 -2.39 5.28
CA LEU A 27 -20.63 -3.50 6.23
C LEU A 27 -19.82 -4.69 5.70
N VAL A 28 -18.63 -4.88 6.28
CA VAL A 28 -17.73 -6.00 5.94
C VAL A 28 -18.21 -7.28 6.64
N VAL A 29 -18.44 -7.21 7.95
CA VAL A 29 -18.86 -8.37 8.77
C VAL A 29 -20.05 -7.98 9.62
N ALA A 30 -21.15 -8.74 9.53
CA ALA A 30 -22.32 -8.51 10.36
C ALA A 30 -22.06 -8.94 11.82
N THR A 31 -22.83 -8.37 12.76
CA THR A 31 -22.72 -8.68 14.19
C THR A 31 -22.73 -10.18 14.50
N LYS A 32 -23.59 -10.94 13.81
CA LYS A 32 -23.75 -12.39 14.00
C LYS A 32 -22.59 -13.24 13.47
N GLU A 33 -21.78 -12.67 12.59
CA GLU A 33 -20.61 -13.31 11.97
C GLU A 33 -19.31 -12.92 12.70
N SER A 34 -19.37 -11.90 13.56
CA SER A 34 -18.23 -11.37 14.30
C SER A 34 -18.06 -12.07 15.65
N PHE A 35 -16.86 -12.57 15.92
CA PHE A 35 -16.49 -13.15 17.22
C PHE A 35 -16.76 -12.19 18.40
N THR A 36 -16.54 -10.89 18.19
CA THR A 36 -16.73 -9.86 19.22
C THR A 36 -18.18 -9.43 19.40
N GLN A 37 -19.12 -9.98 18.62
CA GLN A 37 -20.52 -9.55 18.55
C GLN A 37 -20.66 -8.06 18.26
N LYS A 38 -19.73 -7.51 17.47
CA LYS A 38 -19.77 -6.14 16.96
C LYS A 38 -19.59 -6.18 15.44
N PRO A 39 -20.38 -5.42 14.67
CA PRO A 39 -20.20 -5.34 13.23
C PRO A 39 -18.86 -4.68 12.88
N ILE A 40 -18.27 -5.08 11.76
CA ILE A 40 -17.04 -4.49 11.22
C ILE A 40 -17.41 -3.70 9.96
N TYR A 41 -17.00 -2.44 9.93
CA TYR A 41 -17.26 -1.53 8.83
C TYR A 41 -15.95 -1.10 8.16
N LEU A 42 -16.03 -0.82 6.87
CA LEU A 42 -15.07 -0.01 6.14
C LEU A 42 -15.71 1.36 5.93
N SER A 43 -15.17 2.40 6.55
CA SER A 43 -15.73 3.75 6.46
C SER A 43 -15.14 4.53 5.28
N GLN A 44 -15.81 5.61 4.87
CA GLN A 44 -15.25 6.58 3.93
C GLN A 44 -13.92 7.18 4.43
N LYS A 45 -13.77 7.36 5.75
CA LYS A 45 -12.50 7.83 6.32
C LYS A 45 -11.39 6.82 6.09
N ASP A 46 -11.65 5.53 6.28
CA ASP A 46 -10.64 4.49 6.04
C ASP A 46 -10.21 4.45 4.57
N VAL A 47 -11.17 4.62 3.65
CA VAL A 47 -10.87 4.77 2.21
C VAL A 47 -9.97 5.98 1.97
N ARG A 48 -10.25 7.11 2.64
CA ARG A 48 -9.44 8.32 2.53
C ARG A 48 -8.02 8.12 3.08
N GLU A 49 -7.86 7.48 4.22
CA GLU A 49 -6.53 7.16 4.78
C GLU A 49 -5.73 6.26 3.84
N LEU A 50 -6.38 5.26 3.21
CA LEU A 50 -5.74 4.42 2.20
C LEU A 50 -5.30 5.24 0.98
N GLN A 51 -6.13 6.17 0.49
CA GLN A 51 -5.77 7.07 -0.62
C GLN A 51 -4.56 7.95 -0.29
N LEU A 52 -4.51 8.52 0.93
CA LEU A 52 -3.38 9.32 1.39
C LEU A 52 -2.10 8.47 1.45
N ALA A 53 -2.17 7.29 2.07
CA ALA A 53 -1.01 6.41 2.19
C ALA A 53 -0.49 5.94 0.83
N LYS A 54 -1.39 5.45 -0.04
CA LYS A 54 -0.98 4.95 -1.36
C LYS A 54 -0.52 6.08 -2.28
N GLY A 55 -1.11 7.26 -2.18
CA GLY A 55 -0.72 8.44 -2.97
C GLY A 55 0.69 8.91 -2.61
N ALA A 56 1.05 8.89 -1.33
CA ALA A 56 2.40 9.24 -0.88
C ALA A 56 3.46 8.26 -1.38
N VAL A 57 3.17 6.95 -1.32
CA VAL A 57 4.09 5.92 -1.83
C VAL A 57 4.26 6.03 -3.34
N ALA A 58 3.16 6.13 -4.10
CA ALA A 58 3.21 6.25 -5.55
C ALA A 58 3.92 7.52 -6.02
N ALA A 59 3.67 8.66 -5.37
CA ALA A 59 4.37 9.91 -5.64
C ALA A 59 5.87 9.79 -5.37
N GLY A 60 6.26 9.17 -4.25
CA GLY A 60 7.67 8.92 -3.94
C GLY A 60 8.36 8.05 -5.00
N ILE A 61 7.70 6.99 -5.48
CA ILE A 61 8.23 6.14 -6.55
C ILE A 61 8.40 6.94 -7.85
N GLN A 62 7.39 7.70 -8.25
CA GLN A 62 7.45 8.50 -9.48
C GLN A 62 8.60 9.53 -9.42
N ILE A 63 8.74 10.23 -8.30
CA ILE A 63 9.83 11.20 -8.08
C ILE A 63 11.20 10.53 -8.19
N LEU A 64 11.39 9.35 -7.59
CA LEU A 64 12.65 8.62 -7.67
C LEU A 64 12.96 8.19 -9.11
N MET A 65 11.95 7.75 -9.86
CA MET A 65 12.12 7.41 -11.27
C MET A 65 12.53 8.63 -12.09
N ASP A 66 11.90 9.79 -11.85
CA ASP A 66 12.19 11.03 -12.57
C ASP A 66 13.61 11.55 -12.23
N GLU A 67 14.04 11.48 -10.96
CA GLU A 67 15.42 11.81 -10.54
C GLU A 67 16.47 10.90 -11.21
N MET A 68 16.13 9.62 -11.40
CA MET A 68 17.00 8.66 -12.07
C MET A 68 16.92 8.74 -13.61
N GLY A 69 16.00 9.54 -14.15
CA GLY A 69 15.73 9.60 -15.59
C GLY A 69 15.26 8.25 -16.17
N MET A 70 14.51 7.48 -15.38
CA MET A 70 14.06 6.13 -15.71
C MET A 70 12.57 6.09 -16.07
N ASP A 71 12.23 5.23 -17.04
CA ASP A 71 10.86 4.87 -17.35
C ASP A 71 10.45 3.56 -16.64
N ILE A 72 9.14 3.28 -16.57
CA ILE A 72 8.60 2.04 -15.98
C ILE A 72 9.20 0.78 -16.62
N LYS A 73 9.51 0.85 -17.92
CA LYS A 73 10.10 -0.26 -18.70
C LYS A 73 11.53 -0.62 -18.28
N ASP A 74 12.20 0.30 -17.57
CA ASP A 74 13.58 0.12 -17.10
C ASP A 74 13.62 -0.59 -15.73
N ILE A 75 12.45 -0.91 -15.16
CA ILE A 75 12.34 -1.65 -13.90
C ILE A 75 12.41 -3.15 -14.19
N ASP A 76 13.51 -3.78 -13.80
CA ASP A 76 13.69 -5.23 -13.94
C ASP A 76 12.94 -6.04 -12.87
N MET A 77 12.90 -5.53 -11.63
CA MET A 77 12.37 -6.25 -10.46
C MET A 77 11.78 -5.27 -9.42
N VAL A 78 10.70 -5.68 -8.77
CA VAL A 78 10.08 -4.95 -7.65
C VAL A 78 10.04 -5.85 -6.42
N TYR A 79 10.75 -5.45 -5.36
CA TYR A 79 10.73 -6.18 -4.09
C TYR A 79 9.82 -5.49 -3.07
N LEU A 80 8.79 -6.20 -2.62
CA LEU A 80 7.88 -5.75 -1.57
C LEU A 80 8.29 -6.35 -0.23
N ALA A 81 8.68 -5.47 0.70
CA ALA A 81 9.11 -5.83 2.04
C ALA A 81 8.16 -5.30 3.12
N GLY A 82 8.36 -5.78 4.36
CA GLY A 82 7.63 -5.34 5.54
C GLY A 82 6.29 -6.05 5.70
N ALA A 83 5.62 -5.79 6.83
CA ALA A 83 4.37 -6.47 7.18
C ALA A 83 3.28 -6.25 6.12
N PHE A 84 3.15 -5.03 5.60
CA PHE A 84 2.20 -4.75 4.51
C PHE A 84 2.62 -5.40 3.19
N GLY A 85 3.89 -5.21 2.78
CA GLY A 85 4.41 -5.76 1.52
C GLY A 85 4.36 -7.28 1.45
N ASN A 86 4.45 -7.97 2.59
CA ASN A 86 4.40 -9.43 2.65
C ASN A 86 3.02 -10.03 2.38
N TYR A 87 1.93 -9.29 2.65
CA TYR A 87 0.56 -9.82 2.55
C TYR A 87 -0.27 -9.15 1.46
N ILE A 88 0.21 -8.04 0.88
CA ILE A 88 -0.49 -7.43 -0.25
C ILE A 88 -0.38 -8.30 -1.49
N HIS A 89 -1.52 -8.59 -2.12
CA HIS A 89 -1.54 -9.28 -3.40
C HIS A 89 -1.01 -8.33 -4.49
N PRO A 90 -0.03 -8.73 -5.34
CA PRO A 90 0.57 -7.84 -6.34
C PRO A 90 -0.44 -7.17 -7.26
N GLN A 91 -1.45 -7.91 -7.73
CA GLN A 91 -2.54 -7.35 -8.55
C GLN A 91 -3.33 -6.26 -7.83
N SER A 92 -3.53 -6.39 -6.52
CA SER A 92 -4.21 -5.36 -5.74
C SER A 92 -3.35 -4.11 -5.59
N ALA A 93 -2.03 -4.25 -5.39
CA ALA A 93 -1.11 -3.11 -5.34
C ALA A 93 -1.11 -2.33 -6.67
N LEU A 94 -1.08 -3.04 -7.80
CA LEU A 94 -1.18 -2.47 -9.15
C LEU A 94 -2.53 -1.77 -9.36
N ARG A 95 -3.64 -2.44 -9.04
CA ARG A 95 -5.00 -1.89 -9.22
C ARG A 95 -5.25 -0.67 -8.35
N LEU A 96 -4.69 -0.63 -7.14
CA LEU A 96 -4.79 0.54 -6.25
C LEU A 96 -3.98 1.74 -6.76
N GLY A 97 -3.04 1.52 -7.69
CA GLY A 97 -2.03 2.50 -8.08
C GLY A 97 -1.07 2.80 -6.94
N LEU A 98 -0.73 1.79 -6.13
CA LEU A 98 0.29 1.90 -5.08
C LEU A 98 1.71 1.83 -5.66
N ILE A 99 1.87 1.01 -6.70
CA ILE A 99 3.12 0.79 -7.43
C ILE A 99 2.89 0.99 -8.93
N PRO A 100 3.94 1.28 -9.72
CA PRO A 100 3.82 1.46 -11.17
C PRO A 100 3.24 0.22 -11.86
N LYS A 101 2.59 0.41 -13.00
CA LYS A 101 1.99 -0.67 -13.81
C LYS A 101 3.05 -1.52 -14.52
N VAL A 102 3.78 -2.32 -13.75
CA VAL A 102 4.78 -3.30 -14.23
C VAL A 102 4.14 -4.67 -14.50
N ASP A 103 4.87 -5.58 -15.16
CA ASP A 103 4.47 -6.99 -15.27
C ASP A 103 4.38 -7.61 -13.86
N PRO A 104 3.23 -8.16 -13.44
CA PRO A 104 3.09 -8.79 -12.13
C PRO A 104 4.13 -9.87 -11.81
N LYS A 105 4.76 -10.48 -12.83
CA LYS A 105 5.79 -11.52 -12.67
C LYS A 105 7.10 -11.02 -12.07
N ILE A 106 7.39 -9.72 -12.17
CA ILE A 106 8.62 -9.12 -11.61
C ILE A 106 8.44 -8.64 -10.17
N ILE A 107 7.24 -8.82 -9.60
CA ILE A 107 6.91 -8.39 -8.23
C ILE A 107 7.14 -9.55 -7.27
N HIS A 108 8.03 -9.36 -6.30
CA HIS A 108 8.42 -10.37 -5.33
C HIS A 108 8.25 -9.88 -3.89
N THR A 109 7.52 -10.64 -3.09
CA THR A 109 7.42 -10.40 -1.65
C THR A 109 8.59 -11.06 -0.93
N ILE A 110 9.35 -10.28 -0.15
CA ILE A 110 10.56 -10.75 0.54
C ILE A 110 10.41 -10.80 2.07
N GLY A 111 9.20 -10.56 2.57
CA GLY A 111 8.91 -10.59 4.01
C GLY A 111 9.58 -9.43 4.76
N ASN A 112 9.98 -9.70 6.00
CA ASN A 112 10.66 -8.70 6.83
C ASN A 112 12.16 -8.64 6.48
N ALA A 113 12.47 -7.85 5.45
CA ALA A 113 13.84 -7.64 4.98
C ALA A 113 14.76 -7.06 6.06
N ALA A 114 14.24 -6.18 6.94
CA ALA A 114 15.02 -5.57 8.01
C ALA A 114 15.48 -6.62 9.06
N SER A 115 14.57 -7.46 9.55
CA SER A 115 14.92 -8.53 10.50
C SER A 115 15.81 -9.60 9.88
N THR A 116 15.59 -9.92 8.60
CA THR A 116 16.43 -10.87 7.86
C THR A 116 17.84 -10.31 7.69
N GLY A 117 17.97 -9.06 7.25
CA GLY A 117 19.26 -8.36 7.13
C GLY A 117 20.01 -8.26 8.45
N ALA A 118 19.31 -7.93 9.55
CA ALA A 118 19.91 -7.90 10.89
C ALA A 118 20.49 -9.27 11.28
N SER A 119 19.77 -10.36 10.99
CA SER A 119 20.25 -11.72 11.25
C SER A 119 21.47 -12.08 10.40
N MET A 120 21.47 -11.71 9.11
CA MET A 120 22.60 -11.94 8.20
C MET A 120 23.86 -11.23 8.70
N VAL A 121 23.72 -9.96 9.08
CA VAL A 121 24.81 -9.11 9.58
C VAL A 121 25.35 -9.62 10.92
N LEU A 122 24.48 -10.11 11.82
CA LEU A 122 24.88 -10.71 13.09
C LEU A 122 25.69 -12.00 12.90
N LEU A 123 25.31 -12.84 11.92
CA LEU A 123 25.90 -14.16 11.72
C LEU A 123 27.14 -14.17 10.82
N ALA A 124 27.34 -13.15 9.98
CA ALA A 124 28.52 -13.10 9.10
C ALA A 124 29.08 -11.68 8.93
N LYS A 125 30.37 -11.54 9.23
CA LYS A 125 31.14 -10.29 9.04
C LYS A 125 31.14 -9.80 7.58
N GLY A 126 31.02 -10.70 6.60
CA GLY A 126 30.91 -10.34 5.19
C GLY A 126 29.66 -9.49 4.91
N TYR A 127 28.50 -9.88 5.48
CA TYR A 127 27.27 -9.10 5.36
C TYR A 127 27.34 -7.79 6.14
N TRP A 128 28.03 -7.76 7.29
CA TRP A 128 28.31 -6.50 7.98
C TRP A 128 29.07 -5.52 7.08
N LYS A 129 30.12 -5.98 6.40
CA LYS A 129 30.90 -5.14 5.47
C LYS A 129 30.03 -4.66 4.31
N LEU A 130 29.29 -5.56 3.66
CA LEU A 130 28.39 -5.23 2.56
C LEU A 130 27.32 -4.21 2.96
N ALA A 131 26.71 -4.36 4.15
CA ALA A 131 25.71 -3.42 4.64
C ALA A 131 26.28 -2.00 4.82
N ASN A 132 27.51 -1.87 5.30
CA ASN A 132 28.18 -0.56 5.41
C ASN A 132 28.53 0.03 4.04
N GLU A 133 29.01 -0.80 3.11
CA GLU A 133 29.28 -0.37 1.73
C GLU A 133 28.00 0.14 1.06
N LEU A 134 26.89 -0.60 1.16
CA LEU A 134 25.58 -0.18 0.65
C LEU A 134 25.08 1.10 1.32
N ALA A 135 25.17 1.19 2.65
CA ALA A 135 24.74 2.38 3.37
C ALA A 135 25.51 3.64 2.93
N SER A 136 26.79 3.49 2.57
CA SER A 136 27.61 4.60 2.07
C SER A 136 27.30 5.02 0.62
N SER A 137 26.64 4.17 -0.16
CA SER A 137 26.28 4.45 -1.56
C SER A 137 24.83 4.89 -1.74
N ILE A 138 23.99 4.84 -0.70
CA ILE A 138 22.59 5.26 -0.78
C ILE A 138 22.51 6.78 -0.70
N GLU A 139 21.88 7.38 -1.71
CA GLU A 139 21.54 8.80 -1.72
C GLU A 139 20.11 8.99 -1.23
N HIS A 140 19.92 9.91 -0.28
CA HIS A 140 18.60 10.23 0.27
C HIS A 140 17.96 11.37 -0.51
N VAL A 141 16.80 11.10 -1.11
CA VAL A 141 15.97 12.12 -1.77
C VAL A 141 14.93 12.63 -0.78
N GLU A 142 15.07 13.89 -0.35
CA GLU A 142 14.16 14.52 0.59
C GLU A 142 12.87 14.99 -0.12
N LEU A 143 11.80 14.21 0.01
CA LEU A 143 10.52 14.49 -0.64
C LEU A 143 9.79 15.70 -0.03
N SER A 144 10.01 16.00 1.26
CA SER A 144 9.24 17.06 1.95
C SER A 144 9.58 18.48 1.49
N THR A 145 10.74 18.67 0.86
CA THR A 145 11.21 19.97 0.37
C THR A 145 11.06 20.12 -1.14
N ARG A 146 10.63 19.07 -1.86
CA ARG A 146 10.43 19.10 -3.30
C ARG A 146 9.16 19.89 -3.67
N PRO A 147 9.27 20.96 -4.49
CA PRO A 147 8.11 21.78 -4.86
C PRO A 147 7.00 21.01 -5.57
N ASP A 148 7.35 19.98 -6.33
CA ASP A 148 6.47 19.17 -7.15
C ASP A 148 5.92 17.93 -6.43
N PHE A 149 6.36 17.63 -5.20
CA PHE A 149 5.82 16.48 -4.45
C PHE A 149 4.30 16.53 -4.31
N ASN A 150 3.75 17.72 -4.02
CA ASN A 150 2.31 17.89 -3.85
C ASN A 150 1.54 17.63 -5.15
N GLU A 151 2.12 17.92 -6.31
CA GLU A 151 1.52 17.66 -7.61
C GLU A 151 1.42 16.15 -7.82
N TYR A 152 2.55 15.43 -7.76
CA TYR A 152 2.57 13.96 -7.84
C TYR A 152 1.66 13.30 -6.80
N PHE A 153 1.65 13.81 -5.57
CA PHE A 153 0.79 13.30 -4.51
C PHE A 153 -0.68 13.43 -4.87
N ILE A 154 -1.14 14.60 -5.31
CA ILE A 154 -2.54 14.86 -5.68
C ILE A 154 -2.94 14.01 -6.88
N GLU A 155 -2.08 13.91 -7.89
CA GLU A 155 -2.31 13.06 -9.07
C GLU A 155 -2.50 11.59 -8.68
N ASN A 156 -1.76 11.14 -7.67
CA ASN A 156 -1.82 9.77 -7.19
C ASN A 156 -2.82 9.53 -6.05
N LEU A 157 -3.65 10.51 -5.64
CA LEU A 157 -4.66 10.31 -4.59
C LEU A 157 -5.80 9.38 -5.01
N ASN A 158 -6.31 9.57 -6.22
CA ASN A 158 -7.49 8.85 -6.70
C ASN A 158 -7.14 7.42 -7.11
N PHE A 159 -8.09 6.49 -6.99
CA PHE A 159 -7.88 5.15 -7.55
C PHE A 159 -7.83 5.23 -9.07
N PRO A 160 -6.89 4.52 -9.74
CA PRO A 160 -6.83 4.48 -11.19
C PRO A 160 -8.15 4.00 -11.80
N GLN A 161 -8.49 4.51 -12.98
CA GLN A 161 -9.59 3.95 -13.78
C GLN A 161 -9.15 2.60 -14.37
N GLU A 162 -10.11 1.68 -14.51
CA GLU A 162 -9.92 0.35 -15.12
C GLU A 162 -9.74 0.44 -16.63
#